data_AF-A0A8T3T0C2-F1
#
_entry.id   AF-A0A8T3T0C2-F1
#
_cell.length_a   1.000
_cell.length_b   1.000
_cell.length_c   1.000
_cell.angle_alpha   90.00
_cell.angle_beta   90.00
_cell.angle_gamma   90.00
#
_symmetry.space_group_name_H-M   'P 1'
#
loop_
_entity.id
_entity.type
_entity.pdbx_description
1 polymer ?
#
loop_
_entity_poly.entity_id
_entity_poly.type
_entity_poly.pdbx_seq_one_letter_code
_entity_poly.pdbx_strand_id
1 'polypeptide(L)' 'MVVGDDISYPGIIGAFEKSEKTLGRAINPTLYNREELRRKLEADNAFLSRVLKQPRIFLIGSDDDIKASR' A
#
# COMPACT_ATOMS: atom_id res chain seq x y z
N MET A 1 -1.20 -1.88 -3.37
CA MET A 1 -1.53 -0.91 -2.30
C MET A 1 -0.34 0.00 -2.13
N VAL A 2 -0.55 1.31 -2.00
CA VAL A 2 0.49 2.30 -1.75
C VAL A 2 0.07 3.08 -0.49
N VAL A 3 1.02 3.33 0.41
CA VAL A 3 0.78 4.08 1.65
C VAL A 3 1.75 5.26 1.73
N GLY A 4 1.25 6.46 1.96
CA GLY A 4 2.06 7.68 2.10
C GLY A 4 1.19 8.91 2.32
N ASP A 5 1.73 9.95 2.97
CA ASP A 5 0.92 11.11 3.38
C ASP A 5 0.72 12.13 2.24
N ASP A 6 1.72 12.33 1.37
CA ASP A 6 1.68 13.26 0.24
C ASP A 6 1.66 12.53 -1.12
N ILE A 7 0.83 11.49 -1.24
CA ILE A 7 0.65 10.78 -2.51
C ILE A 7 -0.56 11.33 -3.28
N SER A 8 -0.33 11.84 -4.49
CA SER A 8 -1.41 12.23 -5.39
C SER A 8 -1.75 11.08 -6.35
N TYR A 9 -3.04 10.85 -6.58
CA TYR A 9 -3.49 9.81 -7.50
C TYR A 9 -2.89 9.99 -8.92
N PRO A 10 -2.89 11.20 -9.52
CA PRO A 10 -2.25 11.40 -10.83
C PRO A 10 -0.74 11.10 -10.82
N GLY A 11 -0.04 11.46 -9.74
CA GLY A 11 1.41 11.20 -9.62
C GLY A 11 1.72 9.71 -9.56
N ILE A 12 0.94 8.92 -8.82
CA ILE A 12 1.11 7.47 -8.72
C ILE A 12 0.78 6.77 -10.04
N ILE A 13 -0.34 7.12 -10.68
CA ILE A 13 -0.73 6.49 -11.95
C ILE A 13 0.29 6.81 -13.04
N GLY A 14 0.78 8.06 -13.12
CA GLY A 14 1.86 8.42 -14.04
C GLY A 14 3.14 7.60 -13.83
N ALA A 15 3.49 7.30 -12.57
CA ALA A 15 4.62 6.44 -12.25
C ALA A 15 4.43 4.97 -12.68
N PHE A 16 3.18 4.52 -12.86
CA PHE A 16 2.86 3.14 -13.22
C PHE A 16 2.80 2.88 -14.73
N GLU A 17 2.68 3.90 -15.57
CA GLU A 17 2.51 3.73 -17.03
C GLU A 17 3.55 2.79 -17.66
N LYS A 18 4.83 2.94 -17.28
CA LYS A 18 5.91 2.09 -17.81
C LYS A 18 5.74 0.63 -17.38
N SER A 19 5.32 0.41 -16.14
CA SER A 19 5.08 -0.92 -15.59
C SER A 19 3.83 -1.56 -16.20
N GLU A 20 2.75 -0.81 -16.38
CA GLU A 20 1.53 -1.26 -17.04
C GLU A 20 1.78 -1.70 -18.49
N LYS A 21 2.57 -0.91 -19.24
CA LYS A 21 3.00 -1.28 -20.60
C LYS A 21 3.79 -2.59 -20.62
N THR A 22 4.65 -2.80 -19.64
CA THR A 22 5.46 -4.03 -19.51
C THR A 22 4.60 -5.23 -19.11
N LEU A 23 3.63 -5.02 -18.22
CA LEU A 23 2.74 -6.07 -17.72
C LEU A 23 1.57 -6.37 -18.67
N GLY A 24 1.28 -5.48 -19.63
CA GLY A 24 0.14 -5.61 -20.55
C GLY A 24 -1.22 -5.48 -19.87
N ARG A 25 -1.28 -4.88 -18.66
CA ARG A 25 -2.52 -4.70 -17.89
C ARG A 25 -2.47 -3.45 -17.04
N ALA A 26 -3.65 -2.89 -16.75
CA ALA A 26 -3.79 -1.78 -15.82
C ALA A 26 -3.46 -2.20 -14.37
N ILE A 27 -2.80 -1.31 -13.64
CA ILE A 27 -2.50 -1.40 -12.22
C ILE A 27 -3.48 -0.48 -11.50
N ASN A 28 -4.39 -1.08 -10.70
CA ASN A 28 -5.33 -0.33 -9.88
C ASN A 28 -4.86 -0.31 -8.42
N PRO A 29 -4.06 0.69 -7.99
CA PRO A 29 -3.62 0.76 -6.61
C PRO A 29 -4.75 1.24 -5.70
N THR A 30 -4.82 0.65 -4.51
CA THR A 30 -5.47 1.29 -3.37
C THR A 30 -4.46 2.20 -2.68
N LEU A 31 -4.81 3.47 -2.50
CA LEU A 31 -3.99 4.48 -1.83
C LEU A 31 -4.51 4.70 -0.42
N TYR A 32 -3.59 4.82 0.53
CA TYR A 32 -3.88 5.23 1.91
C TYR A 32 -2.84 6.23 2.37
N ASN A 33 -3.23 7.17 3.23
CA ASN A 33 -2.25 7.83 4.11
C ASN A 33 -1.99 6.99 5.37
N ARG A 34 -1.02 7.40 6.20
CA ARG A 34 -0.68 6.63 7.41
C ARG A 34 -1.83 6.58 8.42
N GLU A 35 -2.58 7.69 8.57
CA GLU A 35 -3.72 7.75 9.49
C GLU A 35 -4.86 6.82 9.06
N GLU A 36 -5.18 6.79 7.77
CA GLU A 36 -6.19 5.91 7.18
C GLU A 36 -5.82 4.45 7.31
N LEU A 37 -4.53 4.12 7.08
CA LEU A 37 -4.04 2.77 7.29
C LEU A 37 -4.26 2.35 8.74
N ARG A 38 -3.82 3.17 9.71
CA ARG A 38 -3.99 2.88 11.14
C ARG A 38 -5.47 2.70 11.52
N ARG A 39 -6.33 3.64 11.13
CA ARG A 39 -7.77 3.56 11.41
C ARG A 39 -8.40 2.30 10.83
N LYS A 40 -8.04 1.90 9.61
CA LYS A 40 -8.57 0.70 8.97
C LYS A 40 -8.01 -0.59 9.57
N LEU A 41 -6.80 -0.57 10.11
CA LEU A 41 -6.24 -1.68 10.88
C LEU A 41 -6.96 -1.86 12.21
N GLU A 42 -7.20 -0.77 12.93
CA GLU A 42 -7.98 -0.77 14.17
C GLU A 42 -9.44 -1.20 13.96
N ALA A 43 -10.01 -0.90 12.78
CA ALA A 43 -11.36 -1.31 12.38
C ALA A 43 -11.44 -2.72 11.76
N ASP A 44 -10.40 -3.55 11.91
CA ASP A 44 -10.34 -4.92 11.38
C ASP A 44 -10.70 -5.05 9.89
N ASN A 45 -10.24 -4.09 9.07
CA ASN A 45 -10.53 -4.11 7.64
C ASN A 45 -10.07 -5.43 7.00
N ALA A 46 -11.01 -6.17 6.39
CA ALA A 46 -10.78 -7.51 5.87
C ALA A 46 -9.67 -7.57 4.80
N PHE A 47 -9.52 -6.53 3.97
CA PHE A 47 -8.45 -6.47 2.97
C PHE A 47 -7.08 -6.34 3.64
N LEU A 48 -6.92 -5.36 4.54
CA LEU A 48 -5.66 -5.14 5.25
C LEU A 48 -5.28 -6.33 6.12
N SER A 49 -6.23 -6.87 6.89
CA SER A 49 -6.01 -8.05 7.74
C SER A 49 -5.51 -9.23 6.92
N ARG A 50 -6.10 -9.49 5.75
CA ARG A 50 -5.66 -10.57 4.86
C ARG A 50 -4.29 -10.30 4.25
N VAL A 51 -4.02 -9.08 3.78
CA VAL A 51 -2.74 -8.72 3.15
C VAL A 51 -1.60 -8.81 4.16
N LEU A 52 -1.77 -8.30 5.37
CA LEU A 52 -0.73 -8.32 6.40
C LEU A 52 -0.44 -9.72 6.97
N LYS A 53 -1.41 -10.64 6.89
CA LYS A 53 -1.22 -12.05 7.28
C LYS A 53 -0.41 -12.86 6.27
N GLN A 54 -0.23 -12.38 5.04
CA GLN A 54 0.57 -13.10 4.05
C GLN A 54 2.07 -12.97 4.37
N PRO A 55 2.88 -14.00 4.01
CA PRO A 55 4.33 -13.89 4.04
C PRO A 55 4.80 -12.70 3.20
N ARG A 56 5.61 -11.83 3.78
CA ARG A 56 6.10 -10.60 3.13
C ARG A 56 7.61 -10.70 2.96
N ILE A 57 8.09 -10.30 1.78
CA ILE A 57 9.50 -10.10 1.49
C ILE A 57 9.76 -8.61 1.59
N PHE A 58 10.61 -8.21 2.53
CA PHE A 58 11.02 -6.82 2.69
C PHE A 58 12.21 -6.54 1.78
N LEU A 59 12.04 -5.58 0.87
CA LEU A 59 13.16 -5.08 0.05
C LEU A 59 13.95 -4.01 0.79
N ILE A 60 13.25 -3.19 1.59
CA ILE A 60 13.79 -2.14 2.45
C ILE A 60 12.88 -2.09 3.70
N GLY A 61 13.48 -1.92 4.88
CA GLY A 61 12.75 -1.85 6.15
C GLY A 61 12.34 -3.22 6.72
N SER A 62 11.37 -3.22 7.63
CA SER A 62 10.90 -4.40 8.36
C SER A 62 9.40 -4.32 8.68
N ASP A 63 8.87 -5.35 9.36
CA ASP A 63 7.47 -5.40 9.77
C ASP A 63 7.11 -4.32 10.81
N ASP A 64 8.11 -3.85 11.57
CA ASP A 64 7.93 -2.80 12.57
C ASP A 64 7.56 -1.46 11.91
N ASP A 65 8.02 -1.21 10.69
CA ASP A 65 7.69 0.02 9.93
C ASP A 65 6.22 0.05 9.49
N ILE A 66 5.54 -1.11 9.48
CA ILE A 66 4.13 -1.25 9.13
C ILE A 66 3.27 -1.33 10.39
N LYS A 67 3.82 -1.91 11.47
CA LYS A 67 3.13 -2.11 12.74
C LYS A 67 3.24 -0.94 13.72
N ALA A 68 4.14 0.02 13.50
CA ALA A 68 4.29 1.17 14.40
C ALA A 68 3.23 2.26 14.16
N SER A 69 2.55 2.82 15.16
CA SER A 69 2.83 2.84 16.60
C SER A 69 1.63 2.38 17.44
N ARG A 70 1.92 1.83 18.61
CA ARG A 70 1.03 1.96 19.76
C ARG A 70 0.98 3.44 20.17
#